data_AF-A0A959DSD9-F1
#
_entry.id   AF-A0A959DSD9-F1
#
_cell.length_a   1.000
_cell.length_b   1.000
_cell.length_c   1.000
_cell.angle_alpha   90.00
_cell.angle_beta   90.00
_cell.angle_gamma   90.00
#
_symmetry.space_group_name_H-M   'P 1'
#
loop_
_entity.id
_entity.type
_entity.pdbx_description
1 polymer ?
#
loop_
_entity_poly.entity_id
_entity_poly.type
_entity_poly.pdbx_seq_one_letter_code
_entity_poly.pdbx_strand_id
1 'polypeptide(L)'
;MDNLKRIWMLAILSLYGCQKLFPPPKECEINLHPKDAYDYPIVPGTPEWIALSSGDEMFAVTQVPVKEAKKMSTDGLIQTWMTYPLNGDIGATNDWPRTMEYFKKRFNPLHELITRRDAGCKLLERYKLFDIREFNGPGDLLAIVALSCDFNVLDKMRDDQRYSLIREGLTKHYVMFEYPKLYSLATMEFNLWVCARVMKYLKYQPFLDDIGKSEDLWLFVETGHMQVYLTYDSFEVQSVIRRASELINY
;
A
#
# COMPACT_ATOMS: atom_id res chain seq x y z
N MET A 1 -31.21 40.02 -10.25
CA MET A 1 -31.29 38.55 -10.18
C MET A 1 -31.33 38.02 -11.59
N ASP A 2 -30.19 37.83 -12.24
CA ASP A 2 -30.08 37.06 -13.48
C ASP A 2 -28.63 37.15 -14.00
N ASN A 3 -28.23 36.18 -14.82
CA ASN A 3 -26.93 35.96 -15.48
C ASN A 3 -25.84 35.20 -14.70
N LEU A 4 -25.61 35.41 -13.40
CA LEU A 4 -24.53 34.66 -12.72
C LEU A 4 -24.88 33.19 -12.42
N LYS A 5 -26.18 32.85 -12.27
CA LYS A 5 -26.64 31.47 -12.03
C LYS A 5 -26.81 30.64 -13.31
N ARG A 6 -26.81 31.26 -14.50
CA ARG A 6 -26.92 30.54 -15.79
C ARG A 6 -25.58 30.00 -16.28
N ILE A 7 -24.46 30.62 -15.90
CA ILE A 7 -23.12 30.18 -16.29
C ILE A 7 -22.73 28.89 -15.57
N TRP A 8 -23.15 28.71 -14.31
CA TRP A 8 -22.90 27.47 -13.56
C TRP A 8 -23.79 26.29 -13.96
N MET A 9 -24.99 26.53 -14.51
CA MET A 9 -25.86 25.44 -15.00
C MET A 9 -25.47 24.90 -16.38
N LEU A 10 -24.74 25.67 -17.20
CA LEU A 10 -24.29 25.21 -18.52
C LEU A 10 -22.95 24.45 -18.48
N ALA A 11 -22.18 24.53 -17.39
CA ALA A 11 -21.00 23.69 -17.18
C ALA A 11 -21.33 22.25 -16.76
N ILE A 12 -22.57 21.99 -16.31
CA ILE A 12 -23.00 20.66 -15.83
C ILE A 12 -23.67 19.84 -16.96
N LEU A 13 -24.01 20.46 -18.10
CA LEU A 13 -24.77 19.80 -19.18
C LEU A 13 -23.97 19.49 -20.47
N SER A 14 -22.65 19.70 -20.50
CA SER A 14 -21.79 19.24 -21.61
C SER A 14 -20.99 17.95 -21.32
N LEU A 15 -21.16 17.34 -20.13
CA LEU A 15 -20.48 16.09 -19.76
C LEU A 15 -21.20 14.80 -20.20
N TYR A 16 -22.35 14.88 -20.87
CA TYR A 16 -22.97 13.73 -21.53
C TYR A 16 -22.46 13.53 -22.97
N GLY A 17 -21.18 13.87 -23.20
CA GLY A 17 -20.43 13.23 -24.27
C GLY A 17 -20.38 11.74 -23.95
N CYS A 18 -21.09 10.95 -24.75
CA CYS A 18 -21.22 9.51 -24.64
C CYS A 18 -19.84 8.84 -24.65
N GLN A 19 -19.16 8.81 -23.50
CA GLN A 19 -18.14 7.80 -23.24
C GLN A 19 -18.91 6.49 -23.28
N LYS A 20 -18.62 5.67 -24.30
CA LYS A 20 -18.94 4.25 -24.24
C LYS A 20 -18.47 3.80 -22.85
N LEU A 21 -19.43 3.56 -21.93
CA LEU A 21 -19.13 2.94 -20.66
C LEU A 21 -18.63 1.55 -21.01
N PHE A 22 -17.30 1.43 -21.17
CA PHE A 22 -16.66 0.16 -20.94
C PHE A 22 -17.15 -0.28 -19.56
N PRO A 23 -17.71 -1.49 -19.43
CA PRO A 23 -18.05 -1.99 -18.11
C PRO A 23 -16.82 -1.79 -17.23
N PRO A 24 -16.98 -1.30 -15.98
CA PRO A 24 -15.86 -1.09 -15.11
C PRO A 24 -15.02 -2.37 -15.10
N PRO A 25 -13.69 -2.27 -15.24
CA PRO A 25 -12.83 -3.44 -15.28
C PRO A 25 -13.20 -4.38 -14.14
N LYS A 26 -13.44 -5.67 -14.45
CA LYS A 26 -13.90 -6.63 -13.44
C LYS A 26 -12.92 -6.62 -12.24
N GLU A 27 -13.45 -6.27 -11.07
CA GLU A 27 -12.73 -6.30 -9.82
C GLU A 27 -12.27 -7.73 -9.51
N CYS A 28 -11.16 -7.86 -8.79
CA CYS A 28 -10.71 -9.19 -8.37
C CYS A 28 -11.56 -9.66 -7.20
N GLU A 29 -12.08 -10.89 -7.31
CA GLU A 29 -12.75 -11.53 -6.19
C GLU A 29 -11.74 -11.82 -5.08
N ILE A 30 -12.08 -11.47 -3.85
CA ILE A 30 -11.26 -11.70 -2.66
C ILE A 30 -12.06 -12.38 -1.57
N ASN A 31 -11.42 -13.31 -0.88
CA ASN A 31 -11.89 -13.84 0.39
C ASN A 31 -11.20 -13.11 1.54
N LEU A 32 -11.95 -12.34 2.33
CA LEU A 32 -11.40 -11.63 3.49
C LEU A 32 -11.01 -12.54 4.65
N HIS A 33 -11.60 -13.74 4.71
CA HIS A 33 -11.38 -14.74 5.75
C HIS A 33 -11.00 -16.08 5.11
N PRO A 34 -9.82 -16.15 4.45
CA PRO A 34 -9.33 -17.37 3.84
C PRO A 34 -9.07 -18.43 4.91
N LYS A 35 -9.71 -19.59 4.76
CA LYS A 35 -9.59 -20.72 5.72
C LYS A 35 -8.27 -21.46 5.62
N ASP A 36 -7.51 -21.19 4.56
CA ASP A 36 -6.20 -21.76 4.27
C ASP A 36 -5.05 -20.82 4.66
N ALA A 37 -5.33 -19.71 5.36
CA ALA A 37 -4.29 -18.91 5.99
C ALA A 37 -3.57 -19.73 7.08
N TYR A 38 -2.29 -19.42 7.31
CA TYR A 38 -1.50 -20.09 8.32
C TYR A 38 -1.77 -19.54 9.71
N ASP A 39 -2.16 -20.43 10.63
CA ASP A 39 -2.24 -20.14 12.04
C ASP A 39 -0.88 -20.39 12.71
N TYR A 40 -0.21 -19.31 13.11
CA TYR A 40 1.10 -19.41 13.76
C TYR A 40 0.97 -20.07 15.13
N PRO A 41 1.74 -21.14 15.42
CA PRO A 41 1.61 -21.86 16.68
C PRO A 41 2.23 -21.11 17.86
N ILE A 42 3.22 -20.26 17.61
CA ILE A 42 3.94 -19.47 18.61
C ILE A 42 3.83 -18.00 18.19
N VAL A 43 3.23 -17.18 19.04
CA VAL A 43 2.93 -15.75 18.78
C VAL A 43 3.29 -14.87 19.98
N PRO A 44 3.56 -13.56 19.77
CA PRO A 44 3.82 -12.61 20.85
C PRO A 44 2.83 -12.71 21.99
N GLY A 45 3.34 -12.72 23.22
CA GLY A 45 2.53 -12.82 24.44
C GLY A 45 2.29 -14.26 24.95
N THR A 46 2.66 -15.29 24.19
CA THR A 46 2.63 -16.69 24.68
C THR A 46 3.88 -17.03 25.51
N PRO A 47 3.80 -17.98 26.46
CA PRO A 47 4.98 -18.46 27.20
C PRO A 47 6.09 -18.97 26.28
N GLU A 48 5.74 -19.67 25.22
CA GLU A 48 6.66 -20.18 24.21
C GLU A 48 7.40 -19.05 23.49
N TRP A 49 6.71 -17.95 23.17
CA TRP A 49 7.33 -16.78 22.56
C TRP A 49 8.30 -16.06 23.50
N ILE A 50 7.92 -15.92 24.77
CA ILE A 50 8.76 -15.27 25.79
C ILE A 50 10.06 -16.05 26.03
N ALA A 51 10.04 -17.37 25.81
CA ALA A 51 11.23 -18.22 25.94
C ALA A 51 12.23 -18.07 24.77
N LEU A 52 11.86 -17.41 23.67
CA LEU A 52 12.75 -17.15 22.54
C LEU A 52 13.75 -16.05 22.92
N SER A 53 15.03 -16.32 22.72
CA SER A 53 16.16 -15.50 23.16
C SER A 53 16.76 -14.62 22.06
N SER A 54 16.39 -14.84 20.80
CA SER A 54 16.93 -14.09 19.66
C SER A 54 15.93 -13.92 18.51
N GLY A 55 16.19 -12.91 17.67
CA GLY A 55 15.42 -12.69 16.44
C GLY A 55 15.51 -13.85 15.45
N ASP A 56 16.62 -14.62 15.45
CA ASP A 56 16.75 -15.81 14.61
C ASP A 56 15.85 -16.96 15.10
N GLU A 57 15.72 -17.15 16.43
CA GLU A 57 14.78 -18.11 17.01
C GLU A 57 13.33 -17.71 16.71
N MET A 58 13.00 -16.44 16.86
CA MET A 58 11.68 -15.90 16.47
C MET A 58 11.42 -16.14 14.98
N PHE A 59 12.37 -15.80 14.11
CA PHE A 59 12.26 -16.01 12.67
C PHE A 59 12.10 -17.49 12.30
N ALA A 60 12.74 -18.40 13.04
CA ALA A 60 12.65 -19.83 12.81
C ALA A 60 11.26 -20.39 13.14
N VAL A 61 10.67 -19.98 14.28
CA VAL A 61 9.34 -20.46 14.69
C VAL A 61 8.19 -19.84 13.91
N THR A 62 8.42 -18.70 13.27
CA THR A 62 7.43 -18.04 12.40
C THR A 62 7.55 -18.46 10.93
N GLN A 63 8.40 -19.44 10.59
CA GLN A 63 8.42 -19.98 9.23
C GLN A 63 7.16 -20.77 8.89
N VAL A 64 6.66 -20.58 7.67
CA VAL A 64 5.66 -21.45 7.07
C VAL A 64 6.35 -22.44 6.14
N PRO A 65 6.08 -23.76 6.27
CA PRO A 65 6.67 -24.75 5.37
C PRO A 65 6.33 -24.47 3.91
N VAL A 66 7.32 -24.58 3.00
CA VAL A 66 7.17 -24.32 1.56
C VAL A 66 5.98 -25.09 0.96
N LYS A 67 5.78 -26.34 1.37
CA LYS A 67 4.68 -27.19 0.88
C LYS A 67 3.31 -26.65 1.29
N GLU A 68 3.19 -26.02 2.45
CA GLU A 68 1.94 -25.43 2.91
C GLU A 68 1.70 -24.09 2.19
N ALA A 69 2.71 -23.22 2.14
CA ALA A 69 2.62 -21.95 1.41
C ALA A 69 2.15 -22.12 -0.05
N LYS A 70 2.65 -23.16 -0.75
CA LYS A 70 2.25 -23.46 -2.13
C LYS A 70 0.79 -23.90 -2.31
N LYS A 71 0.16 -24.46 -1.26
CA LYS A 71 -1.25 -24.89 -1.30
C LYS A 71 -2.21 -23.75 -1.00
N MET A 72 -1.72 -22.69 -0.37
CA MET A 72 -2.54 -21.53 -0.02
C MET A 72 -3.00 -20.78 -1.27
N SER A 73 -4.24 -20.34 -1.23
CA SER A 73 -4.78 -19.31 -2.09
C SER A 73 -4.01 -18.00 -1.92
N THR A 74 -4.08 -17.13 -2.92
CA THR A 74 -3.45 -15.81 -2.84
C THR A 74 -4.02 -14.99 -1.67
N ASP A 75 -5.32 -15.12 -1.38
CA ASP A 75 -5.93 -14.48 -0.20
C ASP A 75 -5.36 -15.07 1.11
N GLY A 76 -5.21 -16.40 1.19
CA GLY A 76 -4.58 -17.09 2.32
C GLY A 76 -3.14 -16.64 2.57
N LEU A 77 -2.35 -16.45 1.51
CA LEU A 77 -0.99 -15.90 1.61
C LEU A 77 -0.98 -14.45 2.10
N ILE A 78 -1.89 -13.60 1.60
CA ILE A 78 -2.03 -12.21 2.06
C ILE A 78 -2.41 -12.18 3.55
N GLN A 79 -3.40 -12.98 3.96
CA GLN A 79 -3.82 -13.06 5.36
C GLN A 79 -2.69 -13.58 6.25
N THR A 80 -1.96 -14.60 5.82
CA THR A 80 -0.78 -15.16 6.52
C THR A 80 0.31 -14.12 6.73
N TRP A 81 0.52 -13.24 5.76
CA TRP A 81 1.46 -12.12 5.89
C TRP A 81 0.97 -11.04 6.85
N MET A 82 -0.31 -10.67 6.75
CA MET A 82 -0.88 -9.66 7.63
C MET A 82 -0.87 -10.08 9.11
N THR A 83 -1.05 -11.37 9.38
CA THR A 83 -0.98 -11.94 10.74
C THR A 83 0.41 -12.47 11.10
N TYR A 84 1.44 -12.13 10.32
CA TYR A 84 2.79 -12.57 10.58
C TYR A 84 3.26 -12.05 11.95
N PRO A 85 3.75 -12.91 12.87
CA PRO A 85 3.99 -12.49 14.25
C PRO A 85 5.12 -11.47 14.45
N LEU A 86 5.97 -11.28 13.43
CA LEU A 86 7.00 -10.23 13.41
C LEU A 86 6.62 -9.07 12.46
N ASN A 87 5.34 -8.88 12.15
CA ASN A 87 4.90 -7.78 11.29
C ASN A 87 5.19 -6.39 11.92
N GLY A 88 5.17 -6.28 13.25
CA GLY A 88 5.53 -5.06 13.98
C GLY A 88 6.99 -4.63 13.77
N ASP A 89 7.90 -5.60 13.64
CA ASP A 89 9.32 -5.34 13.39
C ASP A 89 9.57 -4.78 11.98
N ILE A 90 8.68 -5.10 11.04
CA ILE A 90 8.70 -4.50 9.70
C ILE A 90 8.55 -3.00 9.82
N GLY A 91 7.83 -2.46 10.81
CA GLY A 91 7.64 -1.02 11.00
C GLY A 91 8.76 -0.30 11.77
N ALA A 92 9.84 -1.00 12.13
CA ALA A 92 10.94 -0.43 12.93
C ALA A 92 12.21 -0.10 12.13
N THR A 93 12.19 -0.27 10.80
CA THR A 93 13.34 0.01 9.91
C THR A 93 13.23 1.39 9.25
N ASN A 94 14.30 1.85 8.58
CA ASN A 94 14.30 3.10 7.81
C ASN A 94 14.44 2.84 6.28
N ASP A 95 14.22 1.60 5.84
CA ASP A 95 14.35 1.19 4.43
C ASP A 95 13.39 0.04 4.14
N TRP A 96 12.14 0.39 3.82
CA TRP A 96 11.08 -0.59 3.59
C TRP A 96 11.36 -1.51 2.41
N PRO A 97 11.79 -1.02 1.23
CA PRO A 97 12.12 -1.91 0.12
C PRO A 97 13.20 -2.93 0.47
N ARG A 98 14.26 -2.53 1.17
CA ARG A 98 15.29 -3.48 1.60
C ARG A 98 14.76 -4.51 2.61
N THR A 99 13.94 -4.07 3.56
CA THR A 99 13.28 -4.96 4.52
C THR A 99 12.35 -5.95 3.80
N MET A 100 11.57 -5.50 2.83
CA MET A 100 10.73 -6.36 2.01
C MET A 100 11.55 -7.34 1.15
N GLU A 101 12.67 -6.92 0.58
CA GLU A 101 13.59 -7.82 -0.12
C GLU A 101 14.13 -8.93 0.79
N TYR A 102 14.43 -8.62 2.04
CA TYR A 102 14.83 -9.61 3.04
C TYR A 102 13.72 -10.64 3.26
N PHE A 103 12.49 -10.20 3.51
CA PHE A 103 11.36 -11.12 3.74
C PHE A 103 11.02 -11.93 2.48
N LYS A 104 11.02 -11.33 1.29
CA LYS A 104 10.73 -12.04 0.03
C LYS A 104 11.72 -13.17 -0.27
N LYS A 105 12.94 -13.07 0.24
CA LYS A 105 13.99 -14.09 0.06
C LYS A 105 13.95 -15.19 1.11
N ARG A 106 13.51 -14.89 2.32
CA ARG A 106 13.64 -15.80 3.48
C ARG A 106 12.30 -16.33 4.01
N PHE A 107 11.18 -15.67 3.71
CA PHE A 107 9.86 -16.03 4.20
C PHE A 107 9.01 -16.61 3.07
N ASN A 108 8.76 -17.92 3.14
CA ASN A 108 8.16 -18.70 2.05
C ASN A 108 6.79 -18.19 1.56
N PRO A 109 5.85 -17.77 2.42
CA PRO A 109 4.56 -17.25 1.96
C PRO A 109 4.72 -16.00 1.11
N LEU A 110 5.64 -15.11 1.48
CA LEU A 110 5.86 -13.88 0.72
C LEU A 110 6.55 -14.17 -0.62
N HIS A 111 7.52 -15.09 -0.63
CA HIS A 111 8.11 -15.59 -1.86
C HIS A 111 7.05 -16.17 -2.80
N GLU A 112 6.14 -16.99 -2.30
CA GLU A 112 5.05 -17.55 -3.11
C GLU A 112 4.11 -16.44 -3.60
N LEU A 113 3.68 -15.54 -2.72
CA LEU A 113 2.73 -14.45 -3.01
C LEU A 113 3.22 -13.57 -4.16
N ILE A 114 4.46 -13.11 -4.11
CA ILE A 114 5.00 -12.21 -5.15
C ILE A 114 5.17 -12.89 -6.51
N THR A 115 5.05 -14.21 -6.61
CA THR A 115 5.07 -14.93 -7.91
C THR A 115 3.67 -15.15 -8.50
N ARG A 116 2.60 -15.01 -7.70
CA ARG A 116 1.20 -15.23 -8.12
C ARG A 116 0.72 -14.13 -9.06
N ARG A 117 0.15 -14.50 -10.22
CA ARG A 117 -0.33 -13.55 -11.24
C ARG A 117 -1.44 -12.62 -10.73
N ASP A 118 -2.27 -13.10 -9.81
CA ASP A 118 -3.39 -12.35 -9.22
C ASP A 118 -3.01 -11.59 -7.95
N ALA A 119 -1.75 -11.62 -7.51
CA ALA A 119 -1.30 -10.93 -6.30
C ALA A 119 -1.59 -9.43 -6.34
N GLY A 120 -1.28 -8.77 -7.47
CA GLY A 120 -1.47 -7.32 -7.61
C GLY A 120 -2.93 -6.91 -7.42
N CYS A 121 -3.85 -7.58 -8.11
CA CYS A 121 -5.25 -7.21 -7.99
C CYS A 121 -5.84 -7.55 -6.62
N LYS A 122 -5.46 -8.68 -6.00
CA LYS A 122 -5.96 -9.04 -4.67
C LYS A 122 -5.42 -8.14 -3.57
N LEU A 123 -4.15 -7.73 -3.65
CA LEU A 123 -3.57 -6.74 -2.74
C LEU A 123 -4.27 -5.37 -2.86
N LEU A 124 -4.60 -4.93 -4.08
CA LEU A 124 -5.40 -3.72 -4.28
C LEU A 124 -6.77 -3.81 -3.59
N GLU A 125 -7.51 -4.90 -3.79
CA GLU A 125 -8.83 -5.07 -3.15
C GLU A 125 -8.72 -5.17 -1.63
N ARG A 126 -7.66 -5.81 -1.11
CA ARG A 126 -7.37 -5.83 0.32
C ARG A 126 -7.06 -4.43 0.85
N TYR A 127 -6.28 -3.65 0.12
CA TYR A 127 -5.93 -2.28 0.49
C TYR A 127 -7.15 -1.36 0.48
N LYS A 128 -8.03 -1.45 -0.54
CA LYS A 128 -9.30 -0.71 -0.58
C LYS A 128 -10.14 -0.92 0.69
N LEU A 129 -10.27 -2.18 1.10
CA LEU A 129 -11.07 -2.59 2.26
C LEU A 129 -10.39 -2.39 3.61
N PHE A 130 -9.10 -2.02 3.63
CA PHE A 130 -8.42 -1.69 4.87
C PHE A 130 -9.04 -0.43 5.48
N ASP A 131 -9.75 -0.59 6.58
CA ASP A 131 -10.37 0.52 7.29
C ASP A 131 -9.35 1.22 8.18
N ILE A 132 -8.92 2.40 7.75
CA ILE A 132 -8.03 3.27 8.52
C ILE A 132 -8.66 3.79 9.82
N ARG A 133 -9.96 3.56 10.08
CA ARG A 133 -10.58 3.92 11.36
C ARG A 133 -10.36 2.84 12.41
N GLU A 134 -10.06 1.60 11.99
CA GLU A 134 -9.80 0.44 12.85
C GLU A 134 -8.29 0.17 12.94
N PHE A 135 -7.52 1.23 13.20
CA PHE A 135 -6.06 1.16 13.25
C PHE A 135 -5.57 0.46 14.51
N ASN A 136 -5.11 -0.79 14.37
CA ASN A 136 -4.50 -1.56 15.45
C ASN A 136 -2.99 -1.32 15.61
N GLY A 137 -2.39 -0.52 14.73
CA GLY A 137 -0.98 -0.14 14.76
C GLY A 137 -0.38 0.01 13.35
N PRO A 138 0.82 0.62 13.24
CA PRO A 138 1.44 0.92 11.94
C PRO A 138 1.83 -0.34 11.16
N GLY A 139 2.06 -1.47 11.84
CA GLY A 139 2.47 -2.73 11.22
C GLY A 139 1.44 -3.28 10.21
N ASP A 140 0.14 -3.22 10.54
CA ASP A 140 -0.91 -3.79 9.69
C ASP A 140 -1.08 -3.02 8.37
N LEU A 141 -1.07 -1.68 8.46
CA LEU A 141 -1.14 -0.81 7.29
C LEU A 141 0.13 -0.94 6.45
N LEU A 142 1.31 -0.90 7.09
CA LEU A 142 2.59 -1.00 6.39
C LEU A 142 2.74 -2.33 5.67
N ALA A 143 2.29 -3.44 6.27
CA ALA A 143 2.34 -4.77 5.67
C ALA A 143 1.60 -4.84 4.33
N ILE A 144 0.42 -4.19 4.22
CA ILE A 144 -0.33 -4.12 2.96
C ILE A 144 0.29 -3.11 2.01
N VAL A 145 0.63 -1.91 2.49
CA VAL A 145 1.18 -0.82 1.68
C VAL A 145 2.48 -1.23 1.00
N ALA A 146 3.43 -1.77 1.78
CA ALA A 146 4.76 -2.13 1.29
C ALA A 146 4.71 -3.20 0.19
N LEU A 147 3.75 -4.12 0.26
CA LEU A 147 3.51 -5.08 -0.82
C LEU A 147 2.80 -4.46 -2.01
N SER A 148 1.79 -3.62 -1.77
CA SER A 148 0.99 -3.01 -2.83
C SER A 148 1.82 -2.10 -3.73
N CYS A 149 2.89 -1.49 -3.21
CA CYS A 149 3.80 -0.62 -3.95
C CYS A 149 5.12 -1.28 -4.39
N ASP A 150 5.27 -2.60 -4.18
CA ASP A 150 6.41 -3.38 -4.68
C ASP A 150 6.36 -3.49 -6.20
N PHE A 151 7.48 -3.29 -6.89
CA PHE A 151 7.50 -3.29 -8.36
C PHE A 151 7.16 -4.67 -8.97
N ASN A 152 7.44 -5.78 -8.28
CA ASN A 152 7.00 -7.10 -8.73
C ASN A 152 5.48 -7.26 -8.64
N VAL A 153 4.83 -6.56 -7.72
CA VAL A 153 3.38 -6.57 -7.54
C VAL A 153 2.74 -5.60 -8.54
N LEU A 154 3.27 -4.38 -8.68
CA LEU A 154 2.80 -3.39 -9.64
C LEU A 154 2.87 -3.90 -11.09
N ASP A 155 3.89 -4.70 -11.43
CA ASP A 155 4.00 -5.34 -12.75
C ASP A 155 2.82 -6.27 -13.07
N LYS A 156 2.22 -6.86 -12.04
CA LYS A 156 1.07 -7.76 -12.15
C LYS A 156 -0.28 -7.03 -12.14
N MET A 157 -0.28 -5.72 -11.92
CA MET A 157 -1.47 -4.90 -12.00
C MET A 157 -1.68 -4.39 -13.43
N ARG A 158 -2.95 -4.24 -13.83
CA ARG A 158 -3.29 -3.45 -15.02
C ARG A 158 -3.19 -1.96 -14.70
N ASP A 159 -3.18 -1.11 -15.73
CA ASP A 159 -3.12 0.35 -15.56
C ASP A 159 -4.30 0.89 -14.75
N ASP A 160 -5.53 0.42 -15.00
CA ASP A 160 -6.71 0.80 -14.22
C ASP A 160 -6.58 0.49 -12.72
N GLN A 161 -5.93 -0.63 -12.39
CA GLN A 161 -5.66 -1.04 -11.02
C GLN A 161 -4.59 -0.16 -10.36
N ARG A 162 -3.53 0.20 -11.11
CA ARG A 162 -2.50 1.14 -10.64
C ARG A 162 -3.09 2.53 -10.37
N TYR A 163 -3.94 3.03 -11.25
CA TYR A 163 -4.64 4.30 -11.02
C TYR A 163 -5.62 4.21 -9.84
N SER A 164 -6.32 3.08 -9.69
CA SER A 164 -7.15 2.84 -8.51
C SER A 164 -6.32 2.84 -7.22
N LEU A 165 -5.10 2.30 -7.25
CA LEU A 165 -4.21 2.26 -6.09
C LEU A 165 -3.77 3.68 -5.67
N ILE A 166 -3.47 4.56 -6.64
CA ILE A 166 -3.19 5.98 -6.37
C ILE A 166 -4.41 6.66 -5.74
N ARG A 167 -5.60 6.45 -6.32
CA ARG A 167 -6.85 7.05 -5.82
C ARG A 167 -7.10 6.65 -4.37
N GLU A 168 -6.98 5.38 -4.05
CA GLU A 168 -7.12 4.87 -2.68
C GLU A 168 -6.07 5.43 -1.73
N GLY A 169 -4.82 5.54 -2.17
CA GLY A 169 -3.75 6.19 -1.40
C GLY A 169 -4.08 7.63 -1.04
N LEU A 170 -4.49 8.44 -2.01
CA LEU A 170 -4.89 9.83 -1.75
C LEU A 170 -6.11 9.91 -0.83
N THR A 171 -7.15 9.12 -1.09
CA THR A 171 -8.36 9.11 -0.25
C THR A 171 -8.02 8.77 1.20
N LYS A 172 -7.24 7.71 1.44
CA LYS A 172 -6.85 7.31 2.79
C LYS A 172 -5.93 8.34 3.45
N HIS A 173 -5.01 8.95 2.71
CA HIS A 173 -4.18 10.04 3.21
C HIS A 173 -5.02 11.23 3.70
N TYR A 174 -6.01 11.67 2.91
CA TYR A 174 -6.88 12.77 3.33
C TYR A 174 -7.73 12.44 4.56
N VAL A 175 -8.31 11.24 4.61
CA VAL A 175 -9.12 10.83 5.76
C VAL A 175 -8.28 10.73 7.03
N MET A 176 -7.00 10.36 6.97
CA MET A 176 -6.13 10.35 8.15
C MET A 176 -6.00 11.71 8.85
N PHE A 177 -6.11 12.84 8.12
CA PHE A 177 -6.11 14.18 8.73
C PHE A 177 -7.34 14.44 9.61
N GLU A 178 -8.43 13.72 9.39
CA GLU A 178 -9.63 13.81 10.24
C GLU A 178 -9.43 13.10 11.59
N TYR A 179 -8.37 12.29 11.73
CA TYR A 179 -8.07 11.50 12.93
C TYR A 179 -6.67 11.77 13.51
N PRO A 180 -6.36 13.02 13.91
CA PRO A 180 -5.02 13.40 14.41
C PRO A 180 -4.62 12.73 15.74
N LYS A 181 -5.57 12.08 16.43
CA LYS A 181 -5.30 11.27 17.64
C LYS A 181 -4.83 9.85 17.31
N LEU A 182 -5.16 9.34 16.12
CA LEU A 182 -4.81 7.99 15.68
C LEU A 182 -3.55 7.99 14.82
N TYR A 183 -3.35 9.05 14.03
CA TYR A 183 -2.30 9.12 13.03
C TYR A 183 -1.28 10.21 13.30
N SER A 184 0.00 9.82 13.30
CA SER A 184 1.12 10.73 13.19
C SER A 184 1.46 10.99 11.73
N LEU A 185 2.23 12.05 11.45
CA LEU A 185 2.78 12.31 10.11
C LEU A 185 3.55 11.08 9.57
N ALA A 186 4.29 10.38 10.44
CA ALA A 186 5.02 9.16 10.08
C ALA A 186 4.12 8.00 9.64
N THR A 187 2.84 7.97 10.03
CA THR A 187 1.90 6.95 9.52
C THR A 187 1.18 7.43 8.25
N MET A 188 0.99 8.74 8.11
CA MET A 188 0.36 9.35 6.93
C MET A 188 1.22 9.22 5.67
N GLU A 189 2.54 9.04 5.82
CA GLU A 189 3.49 8.91 4.70
C GLU A 189 3.31 7.62 3.89
N PHE A 190 2.81 6.53 4.50
CA PHE A 190 2.67 5.23 3.84
C PHE A 190 1.76 5.30 2.61
N ASN A 191 0.64 6.01 2.71
CA ASN A 191 -0.29 6.16 1.60
C ASN A 191 0.26 7.06 0.48
N LEU A 192 1.04 8.08 0.84
CA LEU A 192 1.77 8.90 -0.14
C LEU A 192 2.87 8.10 -0.83
N TRP A 193 3.51 7.19 -0.10
CA TRP A 193 4.56 6.35 -0.65
C TRP A 193 4.01 5.40 -1.72
N VAL A 194 2.82 4.82 -1.49
CA VAL A 194 2.09 4.08 -2.53
C VAL A 194 1.94 4.93 -3.79
N CYS A 195 1.45 6.16 -3.66
CA CYS A 195 1.24 7.06 -4.80
C CYS A 195 2.55 7.34 -5.55
N ALA A 196 3.61 7.68 -4.81
CA ALA A 196 4.93 7.98 -5.34
C ALA A 196 5.53 6.78 -6.10
N ARG A 197 5.47 5.58 -5.53
CA ARG A 197 5.97 4.35 -6.15
C ARG A 197 5.21 3.99 -7.43
N VAL A 198 3.88 4.16 -7.44
CA VAL A 198 3.08 3.91 -8.64
C VAL A 198 3.42 4.92 -9.74
N MET A 199 3.52 6.22 -9.42
CA MET A 199 3.91 7.24 -10.40
C MET A 199 5.30 6.97 -10.98
N LYS A 200 6.26 6.56 -10.15
CA LYS A 200 7.60 6.14 -10.60
C LYS A 200 7.53 4.91 -11.50
N TYR A 201 6.75 3.89 -11.12
CA TYR A 201 6.55 2.68 -11.92
C TYR A 201 5.96 2.99 -13.31
N LEU A 202 4.95 3.86 -13.35
CA LEU A 202 4.32 4.34 -14.59
C LEU A 202 5.21 5.29 -15.41
N LYS A 203 6.39 5.66 -14.89
CA LYS A 203 7.30 6.63 -15.51
C LYS A 203 6.60 7.98 -15.80
N TYR A 204 5.76 8.44 -14.88
CA TYR A 204 5.04 9.71 -15.04
C TYR A 204 6.00 10.90 -14.99
N GLN A 205 6.34 11.44 -16.16
CA GLN A 205 7.43 12.40 -16.32
C GLN A 205 7.34 13.64 -15.40
N PRO A 206 6.18 14.30 -15.21
CA PRO A 206 6.09 15.44 -14.31
C PRO A 206 6.48 15.13 -12.86
N PHE A 207 6.27 13.89 -12.40
CA PHE A 207 6.71 13.45 -11.08
C PHE A 207 8.20 13.07 -11.06
N LEU A 208 8.70 12.43 -12.12
CA LEU A 208 10.14 12.15 -12.26
C LEU A 208 10.98 13.44 -12.28
N ASP A 209 10.47 14.49 -12.92
CA ASP A 209 11.11 15.82 -12.92
C ASP A 209 11.13 16.45 -11.52
N ASP A 210 10.08 16.22 -10.72
CA ASP A 210 10.03 16.72 -9.34
C ASP A 210 10.98 15.93 -8.42
N ILE A 211 11.10 14.59 -8.61
CA ILE A 211 12.12 13.76 -7.94
C ILE A 211 13.53 14.30 -8.23
N GLY A 212 13.81 14.68 -9.48
CA GLY A 212 15.13 15.23 -9.86
C GLY A 212 15.49 16.57 -9.20
N LYS A 213 14.53 17.25 -8.54
CA LYS A 213 14.73 18.56 -7.89
C LYS A 213 14.95 18.46 -6.38
N SER A 214 14.63 17.32 -5.75
CA SER A 214 14.71 17.15 -4.29
C SER A 214 15.28 15.78 -3.93
N GLU A 215 16.43 15.78 -3.25
CA GLU A 215 17.05 14.58 -2.69
C GLU A 215 16.14 13.91 -1.65
N ASP A 216 15.39 14.71 -0.88
CA ASP A 216 14.44 14.21 0.12
C ASP A 216 13.24 13.50 -0.53
N LEU A 217 12.71 14.05 -1.64
CA LEU A 217 11.66 13.38 -2.41
C LEU A 217 12.17 12.09 -3.03
N TRP A 218 13.39 12.09 -3.57
CA TRP A 218 14.03 10.89 -4.08
C TRP A 218 14.18 9.83 -2.98
N LEU A 219 14.74 10.20 -1.82
CA LEU A 219 14.94 9.31 -0.69
C LEU A 219 13.61 8.71 -0.21
N PHE A 220 12.56 9.53 -0.11
CA PHE A 220 11.21 9.07 0.24
C PHE A 220 10.69 8.02 -0.75
N VAL A 221 10.85 8.26 -2.06
CA VAL A 221 10.41 7.30 -3.09
C VAL A 221 11.19 5.99 -3.02
N GLU A 222 12.49 6.03 -2.70
CA GLU A 222 13.34 4.83 -2.62
C GLU A 222 13.21 4.05 -1.32
N THR A 223 12.92 4.71 -0.19
CA THR A 223 12.98 4.07 1.14
C THR A 223 11.61 3.97 1.81
N GLY A 224 10.66 4.80 1.40
CA GLY A 224 9.35 4.93 2.04
C GLY A 224 9.34 5.75 3.32
N HIS A 225 10.46 6.42 3.65
CA HIS A 225 10.57 7.29 4.81
C HIS A 225 10.72 8.75 4.41
N MET A 226 9.87 9.58 4.97
CA MET A 226 9.96 11.02 4.86
C MET A 226 10.79 11.55 6.05
N GLN A 227 11.72 12.47 5.78
CA GLN A 227 12.54 13.05 6.84
C GLN A 227 11.66 13.79 7.87
N VAL A 228 12.01 13.67 9.16
CA VAL A 228 11.18 14.11 10.30
C VAL A 228 10.91 15.63 10.33
N TYR A 229 11.70 16.42 9.59
CA TYR A 229 11.50 17.87 9.48
C TYR A 229 10.52 18.29 8.37
N LEU A 230 10.08 17.36 7.52
CA LEU A 230 9.16 17.68 6.43
C LEU A 230 7.74 17.88 6.98
N THR A 231 7.15 19.02 6.64
CA THR A 231 5.77 19.38 7.00
C THR A 231 4.82 19.05 5.86
N TYR A 232 3.52 19.11 6.12
CA TYR A 232 2.51 18.97 5.07
C TYR A 232 2.71 19.97 3.90
N ASP A 233 3.22 21.16 4.20
CA ASP A 233 3.46 22.22 3.21
C ASP A 233 4.80 22.09 2.47
N SER A 234 5.60 21.07 2.82
CA SER A 234 6.87 20.80 2.15
C SER A 234 6.67 20.50 0.66
N PHE A 235 7.68 20.84 -0.16
CA PHE A 235 7.66 20.59 -1.59
C PHE A 235 7.46 19.10 -1.89
N GLU A 236 8.08 18.23 -1.09
CA GLU A 236 8.06 16.78 -1.20
C GLU A 236 6.63 16.24 -1.08
N VAL A 237 5.94 16.58 0.01
CA VAL A 237 4.55 16.17 0.27
C VAL A 237 3.62 16.72 -0.81
N GLN A 238 3.72 18.03 -1.08
CA GLN A 238 2.86 18.68 -2.06
C GLN A 238 3.10 18.19 -3.48
N SER A 239 4.34 17.82 -3.83
CA SER A 239 4.65 17.22 -5.14
C SER A 239 3.93 15.89 -5.29
N VAL A 240 4.04 14.98 -4.31
CA VAL A 240 3.37 13.68 -4.37
C VAL A 240 1.86 13.85 -4.52
N ILE A 241 1.24 14.66 -3.65
CA ILE A 241 -0.20 14.91 -3.65
C ILE A 241 -0.67 15.51 -4.98
N ARG A 242 -0.02 16.58 -5.43
CA ARG A 242 -0.39 17.31 -6.64
C ARG A 242 -0.23 16.44 -7.87
N ARG A 243 0.92 15.75 -8.03
CA ARG A 243 1.18 14.91 -9.20
C ARG A 243 0.31 13.67 -9.25
N ALA A 244 0.03 13.06 -8.10
CA ALA A 244 -0.89 11.94 -8.02
C ALA A 244 -2.31 12.38 -8.41
N SER A 245 -2.77 13.53 -7.91
CA SER A 245 -4.07 14.11 -8.24
C SER A 245 -4.17 14.48 -9.72
N GLU A 246 -3.14 15.09 -10.30
CA GLU A 246 -3.06 15.35 -11.75
C GLU A 246 -3.23 14.04 -12.52
N LEU A 247 -2.42 13.02 -12.21
CA LEU A 247 -2.37 11.76 -12.95
C LEU A 247 -3.71 11.00 -12.99
N ILE A 248 -4.49 10.99 -11.90
CA ILE A 248 -5.77 10.25 -11.85
C ILE A 248 -6.98 11.03 -12.38
N ASN A 249 -6.80 12.32 -12.70
CA ASN A 249 -7.82 13.19 -13.27
C ASN A 249 -7.68 13.38 -14.79
N TYR A 250 -6.64 12.81 -15.41
CA TYR A 250 -6.48 12.67 -16.87
C TYR A 250 -7.08 11.34 -17.36
#